data_AF-A0A931FV01-F1
#
_entry.id   AF-A0A931FV01-F1
#
_cell.length_a   1.000
_cell.length_b   1.000
_cell.length_c   1.000
_cell.angle_alpha   90.00
_cell.angle_beta   90.00
_cell.angle_gamma   90.00
#
_symmetry.space_group_name_H-M   'P 1'
#
loop_
_entity.id
_entity.type
_entity.pdbx_description
1 polymer ?
#
loop_
_entity_poly.entity_id
_entity_poly.type
_entity_poly.pdbx_seq_one_letter_code
_entity_poly.pdbx_strand_id
1 'polypeptide(L)'
;MIADNMPTSPAHRPREAVKDALESPDRQWRVEVVRRGRSDFYRLVNGNNVIDGLAITTLQRLLAEAGVDMADLVPADDTDTNPHAGAA
;
A
#
# COMPACT_ATOMS: atom_id res chain seq x y z
N MET A 1 6.11 -23.37 -36.44
CA MET A 1 5.08 -22.43 -35.96
C MET A 1 5.07 -22.50 -34.44
N ILE A 2 5.81 -21.60 -33.79
CA ILE A 2 5.72 -21.40 -32.34
C ILE A 2 4.39 -20.69 -32.07
N ALA A 3 3.46 -21.39 -31.44
CA ALA A 3 2.25 -20.75 -30.94
C ALA A 3 2.68 -19.78 -29.84
N ASP A 4 2.39 -18.52 -30.09
CA ASP A 4 2.46 -17.38 -29.21
C ASP A 4 1.85 -17.77 -27.84
N ASN A 5 2.70 -18.16 -26.88
CA ASN A 5 2.31 -18.27 -25.49
C ASN A 5 2.16 -16.84 -24.98
N MET A 6 1.04 -16.23 -25.34
CA MET A 6 0.57 -14.98 -24.78
C MET A 6 0.56 -15.16 -23.26
N PRO A 7 1.34 -14.39 -22.47
CA PRO A 7 0.98 -14.25 -21.07
C PRO A 7 -0.36 -13.54 -21.09
N THR A 8 -1.44 -14.29 -20.86
CA THR A 8 -2.71 -13.72 -20.44
C THR A 8 -2.44 -13.08 -19.08
N SER A 9 -1.88 -11.87 -19.16
CA SER A 9 -1.70 -10.98 -18.03
C SER A 9 -3.08 -10.93 -17.38
N PRO A 10 -3.24 -11.40 -16.12
CA PRO A 10 -4.52 -11.27 -15.46
C PRO A 10 -4.87 -9.79 -15.57
N ALA A 11 -6.08 -9.54 -16.07
CA ALA A 11 -6.63 -8.23 -16.38
C ALA A 11 -5.89 -7.10 -15.64
N HIS A 12 -5.37 -6.12 -16.38
CA HIS A 12 -5.05 -4.79 -15.87
C HIS A 12 -6.34 -4.18 -15.26
N ARG A 13 -6.83 -4.71 -14.13
CA ARG A 13 -7.30 -3.83 -13.08
C ARG A 13 -6.09 -2.92 -12.86
N PRO A 14 -6.22 -1.59 -12.92
CA PRO A 14 -5.10 -0.73 -12.59
C PRO A 14 -4.55 -1.28 -11.28
N ARG A 15 -3.37 -1.90 -11.33
CA ARG A 15 -2.74 -2.45 -10.15
C ARG A 15 -2.70 -1.27 -9.21
N GLU A 16 -3.49 -1.35 -8.17
CA GLU A 16 -3.51 -0.35 -7.13
C GLU A 16 -2.12 -0.43 -6.55
N ALA A 17 -1.23 0.41 -7.08
CA ALA A 17 0.16 0.36 -6.74
C ALA A 17 0.24 0.96 -5.35
N VAL A 18 0.44 0.09 -4.36
CA VAL A 18 0.88 0.51 -3.04
C VAL A 18 2.22 1.18 -3.27
N LYS A 19 2.22 2.51 -3.16
CA LYS A 19 3.37 3.35 -3.40
C LYS A 19 4.31 3.30 -2.19
N ASP A 20 3.72 3.27 -1.01
CA ASP A 20 4.42 3.21 0.27
C ASP A 20 3.52 2.49 1.28
N ALA A 21 4.12 1.80 2.23
CA ALA A 21 3.42 1.27 3.38
C ALA A 21 4.12 1.73 4.66
N LEU A 22 3.33 2.18 5.63
CA LEU A 22 3.77 2.62 6.94
C LEU A 22 3.08 1.75 7.98
N GLU A 23 3.72 1.45 9.09
CA GLU A 23 3.10 0.75 10.22
C GLU A 23 3.42 1.46 11.54
N SER A 24 2.55 1.33 12.52
CA SER A 24 2.87 1.71 13.89
C SER A 24 3.99 0.81 14.41
N PRO A 25 4.88 1.27 15.29
CA PRO A 25 5.91 0.43 15.90
C PRO A 25 5.33 -0.75 16.69
N ASP A 26 4.09 -0.62 17.20
CA ASP A 26 3.34 -1.71 17.86
C ASP A 26 2.72 -2.72 16.88
N ARG A 27 2.83 -2.47 15.56
CA ARG A 27 2.24 -3.27 14.47
C ARG A 27 0.72 -3.42 14.48
N GLN A 28 0.02 -2.65 15.30
CA GLN A 28 -1.44 -2.64 15.35
C GLN A 28 -2.07 -1.92 14.16
N TRP A 29 -1.38 -0.91 13.63
CA TRP A 29 -1.86 -0.11 12.51
C TRP A 29 -0.90 -0.21 11.35
N ARG A 30 -1.40 -0.54 10.16
CA ARG A 30 -0.67 -0.47 8.90
C ARG A 30 -1.42 0.44 7.95
N VAL A 31 -0.71 1.40 7.38
CA VAL A 31 -1.20 2.37 6.42
C VAL A 31 -0.54 2.08 5.09
N GLU A 32 -1.33 1.76 4.08
CA GLU A 32 -0.86 1.58 2.71
C GLU A 32 -1.27 2.80 1.89
N VAL A 33 -0.31 3.45 1.24
CA VAL A 33 -0.53 4.55 0.31
C VAL A 33 -0.81 3.95 -1.06
N VAL A 34 -2.07 3.93 -1.46
CA VAL A 34 -2.51 3.35 -2.73
C VAL A 34 -2.70 4.46 -3.77
N ARG A 35 -1.94 4.42 -4.86
CA ARG A 35 -2.18 5.33 -5.98
C ARG A 35 -3.25 4.75 -6.91
N ARG A 36 -4.41 5.42 -6.99
CA ARG A 36 -5.49 5.06 -7.94
C ARG A 36 -5.61 6.18 -8.98
N GLY A 37 -4.97 5.99 -10.14
CA GLY A 37 -4.94 6.97 -11.22
C GLY A 37 -4.02 8.16 -10.90
N ARG A 38 -4.60 9.36 -10.78
CA ARG A 38 -3.87 10.61 -10.41
C ARG A 38 -4.03 11.00 -8.93
N SER A 39 -4.85 10.27 -8.17
CA SER A 39 -5.10 10.55 -6.77
C SER A 39 -4.45 9.49 -5.89
N ASP A 40 -3.81 9.96 -4.82
CA ASP A 40 -3.27 9.11 -3.78
C ASP A 40 -4.36 8.89 -2.71
N PHE A 41 -4.67 7.63 -2.45
CA PHE A 41 -5.59 7.18 -1.42
C PHE A 41 -4.81 6.44 -0.36
N TYR A 42 -5.36 6.39 0.84
CA TYR A 42 -4.77 5.68 1.96
C TYR A 42 -5.67 4.52 2.34
N ARG A 43 -5.06 3.39 2.65
CA ARG A 43 -5.73 2.22 3.18
C ARG A 43 -5.21 1.98 4.59
N LEU A 44 -6.10 1.92 5.56
CA LEU A 44 -5.78 1.65 6.95
C LEU A 44 -6.17 0.21 7.28
N VAL A 45 -5.20 -0.58 7.71
CA VAL A 45 -5.33 -1.96 8.12
C VAL A 45 -5.07 -2.02 9.63
N ASN A 46 -6.02 -2.58 10.37
CA ASN A 46 -5.89 -2.86 11.80
C ASN A 46 -6.43 -4.28 12.05
N GLY A 47 -5.53 -5.25 12.23
CA GLY A 47 -5.90 -6.65 12.44
C GLY A 47 -6.82 -7.19 11.32
N ASN A 48 -8.12 -7.30 11.62
CA ASN A 48 -9.16 -7.74 10.69
C ASN A 48 -9.95 -6.60 10.03
N ASN A 49 -9.71 -5.35 10.41
CA ASN A 49 -10.41 -4.19 9.88
C ASN A 49 -9.56 -3.51 8.81
N VAL A 50 -10.07 -3.46 7.59
CA VAL A 50 -9.43 -2.79 6.46
C VAL A 50 -10.35 -1.68 5.97
N ILE A 51 -9.83 -0.46 5.97
CA ILE A 51 -10.53 0.72 5.49
C ILE A 51 -9.76 1.23 4.28
N ASP A 52 -10.32 1.01 3.09
CA ASP A 52 -9.76 1.50 1.82
C ASP A 52 -10.31 2.88 1.45
N GLY A 53 -9.57 3.62 0.61
CA GLY A 53 -10.08 4.85 0.00
C GLY A 53 -10.12 6.06 0.92
N LEU A 54 -9.30 6.08 1.97
CA LEU A 54 -9.21 7.20 2.90
C LEU A 54 -8.41 8.35 2.28
N ALA A 55 -8.87 9.58 2.52
CA ALA A 55 -8.05 10.77 2.31
C ALA A 55 -7.07 10.96 3.48
N ILE A 56 -5.95 11.64 3.24
CA ILE A 56 -4.91 11.87 4.27
C ILE A 56 -5.47 12.50 5.55
N THR A 57 -6.41 13.44 5.44
CA THR A 57 -7.03 14.12 6.59
C THR A 57 -7.88 13.16 7.43
N THR A 58 -8.59 12.24 6.79
CA THR A 58 -9.39 11.22 7.49
C THR A 58 -8.49 10.20 8.15
N LEU A 59 -7.42 9.78 7.47
CA LEU A 59 -6.40 8.89 8.03
C LEU A 59 -5.75 9.50 9.28
N GLN A 60 -5.33 10.76 9.23
CA GLN A 60 -4.75 11.49 10.37
C GLN A 60 -5.69 11.49 11.57
N ARG A 61 -6.98 11.76 11.34
CA ARG A 61 -7.97 11.76 12.39
C ARG A 61 -8.15 10.37 13.01
N LEU A 62 -8.28 9.33 12.19
CA LEU A 62 -8.43 7.94 12.67
C LEU A 62 -7.23 7.49 13.50
N LEU A 63 -6.01 7.79 13.04
CA LEU A 63 -4.78 7.52 13.77
C LEU A 63 -4.75 8.27 15.11
N ALA A 64 -5.08 9.57 15.11
CA ALA A 64 -5.11 10.38 16.32
C ALA A 64 -6.18 9.89 17.33
N GLU A 65 -7.35 9.46 16.85
CA GLU A 65 -8.39 8.85 17.69
C GLU A 65 -7.93 7.52 18.30
N ALA A 66 -7.04 6.80 17.61
CA ALA A 66 -6.38 5.61 18.12
C ALA A 66 -5.14 5.90 19.00
N GLY A 67 -4.76 7.18 19.17
CA GLY A 67 -3.57 7.58 19.92
C GLY A 67 -2.25 7.35 19.18
N VAL A 68 -2.29 7.09 17.86
CA VAL A 68 -1.11 6.94 17.01
C VAL A 68 -0.88 8.24 16.23
N ASP A 69 0.34 8.76 16.27
CA ASP A 69 0.72 9.92 15.46
C ASP A 69 1.34 9.47 14.12
N MET A 70 1.09 10.21 13.04
CA MET A 70 1.73 9.91 11.75
C MET A 70 3.26 10.00 11.82
N ALA A 71 3.80 10.87 12.67
CA ALA A 71 5.24 11.02 12.85
C ALA A 71 5.88 9.82 13.56
N ASP A 72 5.07 9.01 14.27
CA ASP A 72 5.51 7.79 14.95
C ASP A 72 5.47 6.56 14.03
N LEU A 73 4.75 6.65 12.90
CA LEU A 73 4.68 5.56 11.93
C LEU A 73 6.05 5.34 11.29
N VAL A 74 6.47 4.08 11.28
CA VAL A 74 7.70 3.61 10.62
C VAL A 74 7.36 3.04 9.25
N PRO A 75 8.29 3.03 8.27
CA PRO A 75 8.09 2.29 7.04
C PRO A 75 7.78 0.83 7.37
N ALA A 76 6.64 0.33 6.87
CA ALA A 76 6.38 -1.09 6.89
C ALA A 76 7.44 -1.75 6.02
N ASP A 77 8.03 -2.83 6.53
CA ASP A 77 9.08 -3.58 5.84
C ASP A 77 8.44 -4.28 4.63
N ASP A 78 8.26 -3.52 3.55
CA ASP A 78 7.80 -4.03 2.27
C ASP A 78 9.04 -4.59 1.57
N THR A 79 9.47 -5.76 2.01
CA THR A 79 10.55 -6.53 1.36
C THR A 79 10.13 -7.11 0.01
N ASP A 80 9.19 -6.46 -0.69
CA ASP A 80 8.97 -6.59 -2.13
C ASP A 80 9.62 -5.43 -2.91
N THR A 81 10.66 -4.79 -2.37
CA THR A 81 11.67 -4.24 -3.27
C THR A 81 12.39 -5.42 -3.91
N ASN A 82 11.86 -5.89 -5.05
CA ASN A 82 12.56 -6.73 -6.01
C ASN A 82 13.99 -6.16 -6.24
N PRO A 83 15.06 -6.78 -5.71
CA PRO A 83 16.42 -6.28 -5.91
C PRO A 83 17.00 -6.67 -7.28
N HIS A 84 16.21 -7.22 -8.21
CA HIS A 84 16.73 -7.85 -9.43
C HIS A 84 16.05 -7.38 -10.71
N ALA A 85 16.01 -6.07 -10.94
CA ALA A 85 16.17 -5.54 -12.30
C ALA A 85 17.65 -5.21 -12.52
N GLY A 86 18.53 -6.22 -12.40
CA GLY A 86 19.86 -6.17 -13.05
C GLY A 86 19.60 -6.26 -14.55
N ALA A 87 19.89 -5.25 -15.37
CA ALA A 87 21.22 -4.74 -15.70
C ALA A 87 22.11 -5.85 -16.30
N ALA A 88 22.01 -6.05 -17.62
CA ALA A 88 23.09 -6.16 -18.61
C ALA A 88 22.63 -6.93 -19.85
#